data_AF-A0A7C4BRX6-F1
#
_entry.id   AF-A0A7C4BRX6-F1
#
_cell.length_a   1.000
_cell.length_b   1.000
_cell.length_c   1.000
_cell.angle_alpha   90.00
_cell.angle_beta   90.00
_cell.angle_gamma   90.00
#
_symmetry.space_group_name_H-M   'P 1'
#
loop_
_entity.id
_entity.type
_entity.pdbx_description
1 polymer ?
#
loop_
_entity_poly.entity_id
_entity_poly.type
_entity_poly.pdbx_seq_one_letter_code
_entity_poly.pdbx_strand_id
1 'polypeptide(L)'
;MQATLETAALLSHNSAPRVTDEFSSTTERLWAVHSQQRYVPCEAVTSSLPSGQYTINYSNNLGIFFQQKKVNLDELMILPDSASEEIVQQIQLFWTKEKHFRQYGFLWKRGILLWGPPGSGKTSTLQMVSSDIIKNGGISVYVDDPEIA
;
A
#
# COMPACT_ATOMS: atom_id res chain seq x y z
N MET A 1 -36.21 18.21 40.70
CA MET A 1 -34.94 17.67 41.20
C MET A 1 -33.91 17.96 40.10
N GLN A 2 -32.96 18.86 40.41
CA GLN A 2 -31.75 19.37 39.71
C GLN A 2 -31.28 18.70 38.39
N ALA A 3 -30.53 19.28 37.45
CA ALA A 3 -29.94 20.61 37.12
C ALA A 3 -29.22 20.36 35.73
N THR A 4 -29.39 21.17 34.67
CA THR A 4 -28.57 22.34 34.24
C THR A 4 -27.26 22.02 33.47
N LEU A 5 -27.21 22.45 32.18
CA LEU A 5 -26.12 23.06 31.34
C LEU A 5 -24.72 22.36 31.29
N GLU A 6 -23.93 22.30 30.21
CA GLU A 6 -23.35 23.30 29.26
C GLU A 6 -22.90 22.54 27.97
N THR A 7 -23.06 22.99 26.72
CA THR A 7 -22.53 24.15 25.98
C THR A 7 -21.03 24.13 25.63
N ALA A 8 -20.76 23.69 24.40
CA ALA A 8 -19.89 24.29 23.37
C ALA A 8 -18.34 24.33 23.47
N ALA A 9 -17.77 24.08 22.28
CA ALA A 9 -16.59 24.69 21.67
C ALA A 9 -15.19 24.29 22.18
N LEU A 10 -14.37 23.74 21.28
CA LEU A 10 -13.34 24.54 20.58
C LEU A 10 -12.55 23.70 19.57
N LEU A 11 -12.60 24.13 18.31
CA LEU A 11 -11.62 23.87 17.27
C LEU A 11 -10.31 24.61 17.61
N SER A 12 -9.15 23.95 17.50
CA SER A 12 -7.97 24.56 16.86
C SER A 12 -6.87 23.53 16.58
N HIS A 13 -6.57 23.37 15.29
CA HIS A 13 -5.27 23.10 14.67
C HIS A 13 -4.19 22.39 15.49
N ASN A 14 -3.82 21.15 15.11
CA ASN A 14 -2.43 20.89 14.74
C ASN A 14 -2.24 19.57 13.97
N SER A 15 -1.50 19.68 12.86
CA SER A 15 -0.70 18.65 12.17
C SER A 15 -1.32 17.28 11.90
N ALA A 16 -1.37 16.93 10.60
CA ALA A 16 -1.60 15.59 10.08
C ALA A 16 -0.98 14.50 10.97
N PRO A 17 -1.68 13.37 11.23
CA PRO A 17 -1.10 12.31 12.01
C PRO A 17 0.16 11.82 11.28
N ARG A 18 1.31 12.03 11.92
CA ARG A 18 2.57 11.37 11.54
C ARG A 18 2.28 9.88 11.53
N VAL A 19 2.63 9.23 10.42
CA VAL A 19 2.67 7.77 10.29
C VAL A 19 3.68 7.26 11.30
N THR A 20 3.20 6.93 12.49
CA THR A 20 3.88 6.04 13.42
C THR A 20 3.20 4.70 13.26
N ASP A 21 3.91 3.76 12.61
CA ASP A 21 3.57 2.34 12.58
C ASP A 21 3.67 1.77 14.00
N GLU A 22 2.73 2.15 14.86
CA GLU A 22 2.40 1.36 16.04
C GLU A 22 1.21 0.49 15.64
N PHE A 23 1.44 -0.81 15.53
CA PHE A 23 0.38 -1.81 15.63
C PHE A 23 -0.25 -1.69 17.03
N SER A 24 -1.07 -0.66 17.23
CA SER A 24 -1.91 -0.53 18.39
C SER A 24 -3.06 -1.51 18.21
N SER A 25 -2.84 -2.75 18.64
CA SER A 25 -3.89 -3.74 18.84
C SER A 25 -4.77 -3.30 20.01
N THR A 26 -5.47 -2.19 19.84
CA THR A 26 -6.54 -1.84 20.77
C THR A 26 -7.53 -2.98 20.68
N THR A 27 -7.72 -3.70 21.78
CA THR A 27 -8.62 -4.86 21.91
C THR A 27 -10.08 -4.40 21.87
N GLU A 28 -10.42 -3.60 20.87
CA GLU A 28 -11.79 -3.25 20.57
C GLU A 28 -12.39 -4.43 19.81
N ARG A 29 -13.44 -5.02 20.38
CA ARG A 29 -14.17 -6.13 19.75
C ARG A 29 -14.97 -5.56 18.59
N LEU A 30 -14.33 -5.46 17.43
CA LEU A 30 -14.95 -5.02 16.19
C LEU A 30 -15.56 -6.23 15.46
N TRP A 31 -16.63 -5.97 14.70
CA TRP A 31 -17.33 -7.00 13.91
C TRP A 31 -17.31 -6.59 12.44
N ALA A 32 -16.75 -7.42 11.58
CA ALA A 32 -16.87 -7.26 10.14
C ALA A 32 -18.26 -7.73 9.68
N VAL A 33 -18.94 -6.89 8.89
CA VAL A 33 -20.21 -7.25 8.27
C VAL A 33 -19.94 -7.83 6.89
N HIS A 34 -20.26 -9.11 6.69
CA HIS A 34 -20.25 -9.76 5.38
C HIS A 34 -21.66 -9.75 4.78
N SER A 35 -21.78 -10.04 3.47
CA SER A 35 -23.06 -10.03 2.75
C SER A 35 -24.16 -10.85 3.47
N GLN A 36 -25.37 -10.26 3.54
CA GLN A 36 -26.59 -10.82 4.14
C GLN A 36 -26.53 -11.11 5.66
N GLN A 37 -26.33 -10.09 6.51
CA GLN A 37 -26.49 -10.19 7.98
C GLN A 37 -25.49 -11.12 8.70
N ARG A 38 -24.34 -11.42 8.08
CA ARG A 38 -23.28 -12.20 8.72
C ARG A 38 -22.28 -11.28 9.38
N TYR A 39 -22.05 -11.46 10.67
CA TYR A 39 -21.09 -10.71 11.46
C TYR A 39 -19.93 -11.64 11.84
N VAL A 40 -18.70 -11.24 11.56
CA VAL A 40 -17.48 -12.00 11.88
C VAL A 40 -16.67 -11.20 12.91
N PRO A 41 -16.25 -11.78 14.04
CA PRO A 41 -15.41 -11.08 15.00
C PRO A 41 -14.05 -10.77 14.37
N CYS A 42 -13.63 -9.51 14.45
CA CYS A 42 -12.30 -9.08 14.02
C CYS A 42 -11.35 -9.10 15.23
N GLU A 43 -10.30 -9.89 15.14
CA GLU A 43 -9.29 -9.99 16.19
C GLU A 43 -8.38 -8.74 16.25
N ALA A 44 -8.04 -8.18 15.08
CA ALA A 44 -7.31 -6.94 14.93
C ALA A 44 -7.84 -6.17 13.71
N VAL A 45 -7.86 -4.84 13.81
CA VAL A 45 -8.29 -3.96 12.71
C VAL A 45 -7.24 -2.89 12.51
N THR A 46 -6.98 -2.59 11.23
CA THR A 46 -6.14 -1.46 10.81
C THR A 46 -6.98 -0.55 9.91
N SER A 47 -6.73 0.75 9.99
CA SER A 47 -7.40 1.76 9.13
C SER A 47 -6.91 1.71 7.68
N SER A 48 -5.74 1.13 7.44
CA SER A 48 -5.15 0.97 6.12
C SER A 48 -4.26 -0.27 6.05
N LEU A 49 -4.12 -0.83 4.85
CA LEU A 49 -3.13 -1.87 4.60
C LEU A 49 -1.72 -1.26 4.81
N PRO A 50 -0.87 -1.81 5.70
CA PRO A 50 0.44 -1.24 5.95
C PRO A 50 1.34 -1.34 4.71
N SER A 51 2.37 -0.49 4.63
CA SER A 51 3.32 -0.57 3.52
C SER A 51 3.97 -1.95 3.47
N GLY A 52 4.07 -2.52 2.27
CA GLY A 52 4.60 -3.87 2.13
C GLY A 52 4.29 -4.49 0.78
N GLN A 53 4.73 -5.73 0.62
CA GLN A 53 4.43 -6.53 -0.55
C GLN A 53 3.29 -7.49 -0.24
N TYR A 54 2.35 -7.61 -1.18
CA TYR A 54 1.14 -8.43 -1.01
C TYR A 54 0.87 -9.28 -2.25
N THR A 55 0.22 -10.42 -2.05
CA THR A 55 -0.47 -11.15 -3.12
C THR A 55 -1.98 -11.02 -2.95
N ILE A 56 -2.70 -11.02 -4.07
CA ILE A 56 -4.17 -11.08 -4.07
C ILE A 56 -4.56 -12.54 -4.10
N ASN A 57 -5.43 -12.95 -3.18
CA ASN A 57 -5.95 -14.31 -3.11
C ASN A 57 -7.47 -14.28 -3.00
N TYR A 58 -8.10 -15.40 -3.34
CA TYR A 58 -9.52 -15.60 -3.22
C TYR A 58 -9.83 -16.84 -2.36
N SER A 59 -10.84 -16.72 -1.50
CA SER A 59 -11.40 -17.85 -0.76
C SER A 59 -12.92 -17.74 -0.72
N ASN A 60 -13.62 -18.86 -0.87
CA ASN A 60 -15.09 -18.91 -0.83
C ASN A 60 -15.70 -18.29 0.44
N ASN A 61 -14.95 -18.31 1.55
CA ASN A 61 -15.43 -17.83 2.84
C ASN A 61 -15.11 -16.35 3.10
N LEU A 62 -14.06 -15.81 2.46
CA LEU A 62 -13.52 -14.48 2.73
C LEU A 62 -13.63 -13.52 1.53
N GLY A 63 -13.92 -14.04 0.34
CA GLY A 63 -13.81 -13.30 -0.91
C GLY A 63 -12.35 -13.01 -1.26
N ILE A 64 -12.11 -11.85 -1.87
CA ILE A 64 -10.78 -11.36 -2.22
C ILE A 64 -10.09 -10.80 -0.98
N PHE A 65 -8.85 -11.21 -0.73
CA PHE A 65 -8.04 -10.70 0.37
C PHE A 65 -6.57 -10.51 -0.03
N PHE A 66 -5.90 -9.57 0.63
CA PHE A 66 -4.47 -9.31 0.47
C PHE A 66 -3.68 -10.11 1.50
N GLN A 67 -2.69 -10.86 1.04
CA GLN A 67 -1.78 -11.59 1.91
C GLN A 67 -0.40 -10.96 1.88
N GLN A 68 0.09 -10.47 3.02
CA GLN A 68 1.43 -9.89 3.11
C GLN A 68 2.48 -10.96 2.83
N LYS A 69 3.36 -10.70 1.86
CA LYS A 69 4.48 -11.56 1.52
C LYS A 69 5.72 -11.02 2.22
N LYS A 70 6.31 -11.81 3.11
CA LYS A 70 7.64 -11.52 3.65
C LYS A 70 8.66 -11.73 2.53
N VAL A 71 9.03 -10.65 1.85
CA VAL A 71 10.06 -10.70 0.82
C VAL A 71 11.36 -10.24 1.41
N ASN A 72 12.39 -11.07 1.25
CA ASN A 72 13.75 -10.76 1.66
C ASN A 72 14.34 -9.82 0.60
N LEU A 73 14.23 -8.52 0.84
CA LEU A 73 14.71 -7.47 -0.05
C LEU A 73 16.21 -7.17 0.13
N ASP A 74 16.83 -7.75 1.16
CA ASP A 74 18.20 -7.45 1.59
C ASP A 74 19.28 -7.98 0.62
N GLU A 75 18.94 -8.92 -0.27
CA GLU A 75 19.89 -9.52 -1.24
C GLU A 75 19.83 -8.88 -2.64
N LEU A 76 19.09 -7.78 -2.83
CA LEU A 76 19.04 -7.12 -4.14
C LEU A 76 20.36 -6.38 -4.42
N MET A 77 21.25 -7.03 -5.19
CA MET A 77 22.44 -6.39 -5.75
C MET A 77 22.04 -5.33 -6.78
N ILE A 78 22.16 -4.06 -6.38
CA ILE A 78 22.03 -2.92 -7.29
C ILE A 78 23.35 -2.76 -8.04
N LEU A 79 23.33 -3.03 -9.34
CA LEU A 79 24.49 -2.78 -10.20
C LEU A 79 24.49 -1.30 -10.59
N PRO A 80 25.54 -0.53 -10.23
CA PRO A 80 25.66 0.86 -10.65
C PRO A 80 25.77 0.96 -12.18
N ASP A 81 25.23 2.04 -12.74
CA ASP A 81 25.23 2.34 -14.19
C ASP A 81 24.48 1.32 -15.06
N SER A 82 23.55 0.58 -14.45
CA SER A 82 22.71 -0.38 -15.17
C SER A 82 21.43 0.27 -15.71
N ALA A 83 20.88 -0.30 -16.79
CA ALA A 83 19.57 0.12 -17.31
C ALA A 83 18.45 0.00 -16.25
N SER A 84 18.60 -0.91 -15.28
CA SER A 84 17.68 -1.04 -14.15
C SER A 84 17.66 0.21 -13.26
N GLU A 85 18.83 0.81 -13.02
CA GLU A 85 18.95 2.01 -12.20
C GLU A 85 18.25 3.20 -12.86
N GLU A 86 18.46 3.40 -14.17
CA GLU A 86 17.79 4.44 -14.93
C GLU A 86 16.26 4.30 -14.85
N ILE A 87 15.74 3.08 -15.02
CA ILE A 87 14.30 2.80 -14.91
C ILE A 87 13.77 3.16 -13.52
N VAL A 88 14.48 2.77 -12.46
CA VAL A 88 14.11 3.08 -11.07
C VAL A 88 14.09 4.60 -10.85
N GLN A 89 15.13 5.32 -11.29
CA GLN A 89 15.21 6.78 -11.17
C GLN A 89 14.07 7.48 -11.93
N GLN A 90 13.72 7.02 -13.14
CA GLN A 90 12.60 7.55 -13.90
C GLN A 90 11.26 7.33 -13.20
N ILE A 91 11.07 6.18 -12.55
CA ILE A 91 9.88 5.89 -11.76
C ILE A 91 9.82 6.84 -10.55
N GLN A 92 10.92 7.02 -9.81
CA GLN A 92 10.99 7.97 -8.70
C GLN A 92 10.67 9.40 -9.14
N LEU A 93 11.23 9.84 -10.27
CA LEU A 93 10.92 11.16 -10.85
C LEU A 93 9.45 11.30 -11.25
N PHE A 94 8.81 10.22 -11.70
CA PHE A 94 7.38 10.25 -12.00
C PHE A 94 6.53 10.49 -10.74
N TRP A 95 6.93 9.91 -9.60
CA TRP A 95 6.23 10.10 -8.33
C TRP A 95 6.27 11.55 -7.84
N THR A 96 7.36 12.28 -8.08
CA THR A 96 7.47 13.70 -7.67
C THR A 96 6.61 14.65 -8.52
N LYS A 97 6.10 14.19 -9.67
CA LYS A 97 5.36 15.02 -10.63
C LYS A 97 3.85 15.07 -10.42
N GLU A 98 3.31 14.42 -9.39
CA GLU A 98 1.86 14.38 -9.09
C GLU A 98 1.17 15.74 -9.22
N LYS A 99 1.73 16.78 -8.58
CA LYS A 99 1.14 18.13 -8.57
C LYS A 99 0.98 18.69 -9.97
N HIS A 100 1.93 18.46 -10.86
CA HIS A 100 1.88 18.92 -12.24
C HIS A 100 0.77 18.19 -13.01
N PHE A 101 0.68 16.86 -12.88
CA PHE A 101 -0.40 16.09 -13.51
C PHE A 101 -1.78 16.59 -13.07
N ARG A 102 -1.97 16.81 -11.77
CA ARG A 102 -3.22 17.35 -11.22
C ARG A 102 -3.52 18.76 -11.73
N GLN A 103 -2.53 19.65 -11.81
CA GLN A 103 -2.70 21.02 -12.32
C GLN A 103 -3.15 21.05 -13.79
N TYR A 104 -2.59 20.17 -14.63
CA TYR A 104 -2.95 20.09 -16.04
C TYR A 104 -4.21 19.24 -16.31
N GLY A 105 -4.82 18.65 -15.28
CA GLY A 105 -6.00 17.79 -15.44
C GLY A 105 -5.70 16.42 -16.04
N PHE A 106 -4.45 15.96 -16.02
CA PHE A 106 -4.05 14.65 -16.52
C PHE A 106 -4.13 13.58 -15.44
N LEU A 107 -4.44 12.35 -15.85
CA LEU A 107 -4.45 11.18 -14.97
C LEU A 107 -3.02 10.80 -14.60
N TRP A 108 -2.71 10.82 -13.30
CA TRP A 108 -1.41 10.43 -12.77
C TRP A 108 -1.30 8.90 -12.67
N LYS A 109 -1.10 8.24 -13.82
CA LYS A 109 -0.86 6.80 -13.95
C LYS A 109 0.27 6.52 -14.94
N ARG A 110 1.01 5.43 -14.75
CA ARG A 110 2.06 5.00 -15.69
C ARG A 110 2.07 3.48 -15.83
N GLY A 111 2.03 3.00 -17.07
CA GLY A 111 2.24 1.59 -17.42
C GLY A 111 3.68 1.38 -17.87
N ILE A 112 4.32 0.31 -17.40
CA ILE A 112 5.69 -0.06 -17.74
C ILE A 112 5.71 -1.52 -18.15
N LEU A 113 6.33 -1.82 -19.29
CA LEU A 113 6.53 -3.18 -19.78
C LEU A 113 8.03 -3.46 -19.85
N LEU A 114 8.50 -4.41 -19.03
CA LEU A 114 9.88 -4.89 -19.09
C LEU A 114 9.93 -6.12 -20.01
N TRP A 115 10.60 -6.00 -21.14
CA TRP A 115 10.75 -7.09 -22.11
C TRP A 115 12.23 -7.34 -22.43
N GLY A 116 12.58 -8.59 -22.73
CA GLY A 116 13.96 -8.96 -23.10
C GLY A 116 14.29 -10.43 -22.81
N PRO A 117 15.47 -10.90 -23.24
CA PRO A 117 15.94 -12.28 -23.03
C PRO A 117 15.90 -12.73 -21.56
N PRO A 118 15.76 -14.04 -21.27
CA PRO A 118 15.89 -14.54 -19.90
C PRO A 118 17.26 -14.16 -19.32
N GLY A 119 17.31 -13.78 -18.04
CA GLY A 119 18.55 -13.35 -17.40
C GLY A 119 18.91 -11.86 -17.54
N SER A 120 18.16 -11.06 -18.31
CA SER A 120 18.41 -9.60 -18.43
C SER A 120 17.99 -8.76 -17.20
N GLY A 121 17.85 -9.36 -16.02
CA GLY A 121 17.55 -8.64 -14.78
C GLY A 121 16.13 -8.08 -14.60
N LYS A 122 15.18 -8.34 -15.51
CA LYS A 122 13.79 -7.82 -15.45
C LYS A 122 13.11 -8.01 -14.08
N THR A 123 13.18 -9.23 -13.54
CA THR A 123 12.60 -9.55 -12.22
C THR A 123 13.31 -8.79 -11.11
N SER A 124 14.64 -8.67 -11.19
CA SER A 124 15.44 -7.90 -10.24
C SER A 124 15.10 -6.41 -10.28
N THR A 125 14.92 -5.83 -11.48
CA THR A 125 14.47 -4.44 -11.64
C THR A 125 13.10 -4.22 -11.00
N LEU A 126 12.14 -5.13 -11.21
CA LEU A 126 10.82 -5.06 -10.60
C LEU A 126 10.90 -5.11 -9.06
N GLN A 127 11.76 -5.98 -8.52
CA GLN A 127 12.00 -6.08 -7.08
C GLN A 127 12.64 -4.82 -6.50
N MET A 128 13.58 -4.19 -7.22
CA MET A 128 14.17 -2.89 -6.82
C MET A 128 13.09 -1.79 -6.75
N VAL A 129 12.26 -1.67 -7.79
CA VAL A 129 11.13 -0.72 -7.81
C VAL A 129 10.16 -0.98 -6.66
N SER A 130 9.82 -2.25 -6.42
CA SER A 130 8.95 -2.65 -5.31
C SER A 130 9.56 -2.26 -3.95
N SER A 131 10.86 -2.47 -3.76
CA SER A 131 11.58 -2.08 -2.54
C SER A 131 11.48 -0.59 -2.29
N ASP A 132 11.73 0.23 -3.32
CA ASP A 132 11.66 1.67 -3.22
C ASP A 132 10.24 2.17 -2.93
N ILE A 133 9.21 1.57 -3.55
CA ILE A 133 7.82 1.91 -3.25
C ILE A 133 7.50 1.64 -1.77
N ILE A 134 7.89 0.47 -1.25
CA ILE A 134 7.64 0.09 0.15
C ILE A 134 8.37 1.02 1.11
N LYS A 135 9.65 1.35 0.85
CA LYS A 135 10.43 2.31 1.65
C LYS A 135 9.79 3.70 1.73
N ASN A 136 9.06 4.10 0.69
CA ASN A 136 8.31 5.35 0.65
C ASN A 136 6.89 5.25 1.26
N GLY A 137 6.57 4.16 1.96
CA GLY A 137 5.26 3.94 2.59
C GLY A 137 4.18 3.43 1.62
N GLY A 138 4.58 2.98 0.44
CA GLY A 138 3.67 2.44 -0.58
C GLY A 138 3.39 0.94 -0.44
N ILE A 139 2.53 0.45 -1.32
CA ILE A 139 2.10 -0.96 -1.38
C ILE A 139 2.52 -1.52 -2.73
N SER A 140 3.12 -2.70 -2.72
CA SER A 140 3.42 -3.48 -3.92
C SER A 140 2.53 -4.71 -3.97
N VAL A 141 1.82 -4.91 -5.08
CA VAL A 141 0.91 -6.04 -5.25
C VAL A 141 1.41 -6.91 -6.38
N TYR A 142 1.64 -8.18 -6.05
CA TYR A 142 2.03 -9.20 -7.00
C TYR A 142 0.81 -10.06 -7.33
N VAL A 143 0.49 -10.12 -8.62
CA VAL A 143 -0.65 -10.88 -9.15
C VAL A 143 -0.10 -12.13 -9.80
N ASP A 144 -0.30 -13.27 -9.12
CA ASP A 144 0.11 -14.59 -9.60
C ASP A 144 -0.95 -15.25 -10.49
N ASP A 145 -2.23 -14.98 -10.19
CA ASP A 145 -3.38 -15.52 -10.91
C ASP A 145 -4.18 -14.38 -11.56
N PRO A 146 -4.20 -14.28 -12.91
CA PRO A 146 -4.93 -13.24 -13.61
C PRO A 146 -6.45 -13.40 -13.52
N GLU A 147 -6.98 -14.57 -13.15
CA GLU A 147 -8.44 -14.76 -12.99
C GLU A 147 -8.98 -14.15 -11.69
N ILE A 148 -8.10 -13.83 -10.74
CA ILE A 148 -8.44 -13.27 -9.43
C ILE A 148 -8.33 -11.73 -9.43
N ALA A 149 -7.68 -11.14 -10.43
CA ALA A 149 -7.31 -9.71 -10.47
C ALA A 149 -8.30 -8.80 -11.23
#